data_AF-A0A401QA92-F1
#
_entry.id   AF-A0A401QA92-F1
#
_cell.length_a   1.000
_cell.length_b   1.000
_cell.length_c   1.000
_cell.angle_alpha   90.00
_cell.angle_beta   90.00
_cell.angle_gamma   90.00
#
_symmetry.space_group_name_H-M   'P 1'
#
loop_
_entity.id
_entity.type
_entity.pdbx_description
1 polymer ?
#
loop_
_entity_poly.entity_id
_entity_poly.type
_entity_poly.pdbx_seq_one_letter_code
_entity_poly.pdbx_strand_id
1 'polypeptide(L)'
;KGEEQQCSPEEVFCALQCSGEEDPVAWLQTELPQVLENITDLASQKGEAMVENEVGPVTRGEARQAWLDCGGDFEEAVRECVRTRARKFREIRAMGFADQQEVLQALYMNGGDVNKAVIDLQRQLLEPFHTQIWQETEVGIQLDQPDKQRIVRQILATYNLPSWGRAEIVLSLMQEGRDHFQIHDVVEAVKESQDKEFIKRMLSLTCLVCLSLFPRNKMQSVTSCECTVCRDCFKEYFTFTVREKNIKNLVCPGCSKPDIDDEGQLLVYFSTLDVQLRDCLDVDVYNLFHKKLTERTLMKDPKFKWCTHCSNGFIYDGNQSKVTCPQCKGSFCVECKRPWESQHQGITCEEFQNWKRENDPEYQAQGLAAYLKENGI
;
A
#
# COMPACT_ATOMS: atom_id res chain seq x y z
N LYS A 1 30.03 32.66 -57.54
CA LYS A 1 31.32 32.54 -56.82
C LYS A 1 31.15 32.33 -55.31
N GLY A 2 30.41 33.17 -54.57
CA GLY A 2 30.22 32.98 -53.11
C GLY A 2 29.43 31.71 -52.72
N GLU A 3 28.23 31.53 -53.29
CA GLU A 3 27.39 30.33 -53.02
C GLU A 3 28.04 29.02 -53.48
N GLU A 4 28.84 29.07 -54.55
CA GLU A 4 29.63 27.93 -55.05
C GLU A 4 30.75 27.50 -54.09
N GLN A 5 31.13 28.36 -53.14
CA GLN A 5 32.14 28.11 -52.10
C GLN A 5 31.56 28.08 -50.67
N GLN A 6 30.24 27.90 -50.53
CA GLN A 6 29.53 27.79 -49.24
C GLN A 6 29.58 29.06 -48.36
N CYS A 7 29.85 30.25 -48.92
CA CYS A 7 29.77 31.52 -48.19
C CYS A 7 28.37 32.13 -48.36
N SER A 8 27.79 32.65 -47.27
CA SER A 8 26.47 33.30 -47.36
C SER A 8 26.55 34.65 -48.09
N PRO A 9 25.46 35.11 -48.72
CA PRO A 9 25.43 36.46 -49.32
C PRO A 9 25.73 37.57 -48.31
N GLU A 10 25.30 37.43 -47.05
CA GLU A 10 25.62 38.41 -46.00
C GLU A 10 27.12 38.42 -45.67
N GLU A 11 27.76 37.25 -45.63
CA GLU A 11 29.20 37.13 -45.36
C GLU A 11 30.03 37.79 -46.44
N VAL A 12 29.68 37.55 -47.71
CA VAL A 12 30.36 38.17 -48.85
C VAL A 12 30.15 39.69 -48.84
N PHE A 13 28.93 40.15 -48.53
CA PHE A 13 28.66 41.58 -48.41
C PHE A 13 29.49 42.24 -47.30
N CYS A 14 29.50 41.66 -46.10
CA CYS A 14 30.27 42.19 -44.97
C CYS A 14 31.77 42.18 -45.27
N ALA A 15 32.30 41.11 -45.88
CA ALA A 15 33.70 41.03 -46.27
C ALA A 15 34.10 42.11 -47.28
N LEU A 16 33.24 42.44 -48.25
CA LEU A 16 33.47 43.53 -49.20
C LEU A 16 33.52 44.90 -48.51
N GLN A 17 32.68 45.13 -47.50
CA GLN A 17 32.70 46.37 -46.71
C GLN A 17 33.96 46.49 -45.84
N CYS A 18 34.46 45.38 -45.28
CA CYS A 18 35.62 45.39 -44.39
C CYS A 18 36.97 45.46 -45.12
N SER A 19 37.12 44.71 -46.21
CA SER A 19 38.43 44.48 -46.84
C SER A 19 38.74 45.48 -47.95
N GLY A 20 37.73 45.98 -48.65
CA GLY A 20 37.93 46.75 -49.88
C GLY A 20 38.67 45.96 -50.99
N GLU A 21 38.86 44.65 -50.83
CA GLU A 21 39.64 43.80 -51.74
C GLU A 21 38.82 43.18 -52.87
N GLU A 22 39.51 42.76 -53.94
CA GLU A 22 38.90 42.17 -55.14
C GLU A 22 38.38 40.74 -54.94
N ASP A 23 38.84 40.01 -53.91
CA ASP A 23 38.39 38.63 -53.60
C ASP A 23 37.87 38.46 -52.15
N PRO A 24 36.58 38.74 -51.89
CA PRO A 24 35.99 38.63 -50.56
C PRO A 24 35.99 37.20 -50.01
N VAL A 25 36.08 36.16 -50.84
CA VAL A 25 36.03 34.77 -50.38
C VAL A 25 37.37 34.34 -49.76
N ALA A 26 38.49 34.80 -50.34
CA ALA A 26 39.81 34.58 -49.75
C ALA A 26 39.91 35.25 -48.36
N TRP A 27 39.44 36.50 -48.24
CA TRP A 27 39.43 37.24 -46.98
C TRP A 27 38.60 36.55 -45.88
N LEU A 28 37.42 36.01 -46.24
CA LEU A 28 36.57 35.26 -45.30
C LEU A 28 37.28 34.01 -44.74
N GLN A 29 38.22 33.42 -45.47
CA GLN A 29 38.95 32.23 -45.04
C GLN A 29 40.17 32.57 -44.18
N THR A 30 40.87 33.66 -44.49
CA THR A 30 42.14 34.01 -43.82
C THR A 30 41.98 35.00 -42.68
N GLU A 31 41.22 36.07 -42.87
CA GLU A 31 41.18 37.22 -41.95
C GLU A 31 39.98 37.20 -40.99
N LEU A 32 38.81 36.75 -41.47
CA LEU A 32 37.60 36.69 -40.65
C LEU A 32 37.80 35.94 -39.31
N PRO A 33 38.52 34.80 -39.23
CA PRO A 33 38.79 34.15 -37.95
C PRO A 33 39.38 35.07 -36.89
N GLN A 34 40.40 35.86 -37.25
CA GLN A 34 41.07 36.77 -36.33
C GLN A 34 40.17 37.96 -35.97
N VAL A 35 39.39 38.47 -36.93
CA VAL A 35 38.41 39.53 -36.67
C VAL A 35 37.38 39.08 -35.64
N LEU A 36 36.83 37.87 -35.81
CA LEU A 36 35.85 37.33 -34.88
C LEU A 36 36.43 37.06 -33.48
N GLU A 37 37.68 36.58 -33.39
CA GLU A 37 38.38 36.41 -32.11
C GLU A 37 38.60 37.75 -31.39
N ASN A 38 38.99 38.79 -32.12
CA ASN A 38 39.13 40.12 -31.56
C ASN A 38 37.78 40.68 -31.08
N ILE A 39 36.69 40.42 -31.80
CA ILE A 39 35.33 40.81 -31.38
C ILE A 39 34.94 40.06 -30.10
N THR A 40 35.18 38.74 -30.02
CA THR A 40 34.86 37.96 -28.81
C THR A 40 35.61 38.46 -27.58
N ASP A 41 36.91 38.74 -27.73
CA ASP A 41 37.76 39.17 -26.61
C ASP A 41 37.36 40.56 -26.13
N LEU A 42 37.19 41.52 -27.04
CA LEU A 42 36.77 42.87 -26.69
C LEU A 42 35.37 42.93 -26.11
N ALA A 43 34.42 42.14 -26.63
CA ALA A 43 33.08 42.07 -26.07
C ALA A 43 33.10 41.50 -24.64
N SER A 44 33.87 40.43 -24.41
CA SER A 44 34.02 39.82 -23.08
C SER A 44 34.68 40.79 -22.08
N GLN A 45 35.78 41.46 -22.48
CA GLN A 45 36.46 42.47 -21.66
C GLN A 45 35.54 43.66 -21.32
N LYS A 46 34.73 44.12 -22.28
CA LYS A 46 33.74 45.18 -22.03
C LYS A 46 32.71 44.75 -20.98
N GLY A 47 32.31 43.48 -20.99
CA GLY A 47 31.46 42.88 -19.97
C GLY A 47 32.08 42.88 -18.58
N GLU A 48 33.34 42.44 -18.48
CA GLU A 48 34.10 42.41 -17.22
C GLU A 48 34.29 43.81 -16.62
N ALA A 49 34.38 44.84 -17.45
CA ALA A 49 34.47 46.23 -17.01
C ALA A 49 33.14 46.83 -16.54
N MET A 50 32.01 46.14 -16.70
CA MET A 50 30.71 46.60 -16.22
C MET A 50 30.57 46.42 -14.70
N VAL A 51 29.68 47.22 -14.09
CA VAL A 51 29.37 47.12 -12.65
C VAL A 51 28.79 45.73 -12.31
N GLU A 52 27.88 45.25 -13.15
CA GLU A 52 27.42 43.86 -13.15
C GLU A 52 27.84 43.27 -14.50
N ASN A 53 28.65 42.22 -14.48
CA ASN A 53 29.07 41.55 -15.71
C ASN A 53 27.90 40.77 -16.32
N GLU A 54 27.13 41.43 -17.19
CA GLU A 54 25.97 40.85 -17.90
C GLU A 54 26.36 40.10 -19.20
N VAL A 55 27.64 40.10 -19.57
CA VAL A 55 28.09 39.59 -20.88
C VAL A 55 28.82 38.26 -20.74
N GLY A 56 29.76 38.19 -19.79
CA GLY A 56 30.63 37.02 -19.59
C GLY A 56 31.44 36.67 -20.85
N PRO A 57 31.93 35.43 -20.95
CA PRO A 57 32.59 34.95 -22.16
C PRO A 57 31.59 34.83 -23.32
N VAL A 58 32.01 35.30 -24.49
CA VAL A 58 31.21 35.30 -25.72
C VAL A 58 31.74 34.23 -26.69
N THR A 59 30.84 33.55 -27.38
CA THR A 59 31.25 32.55 -28.38
C THR A 59 31.55 33.19 -29.75
N ARG A 60 32.42 32.55 -30.54
CA ARG A 60 32.71 32.97 -31.91
C ARG A 60 31.47 33.03 -32.81
N GLY A 61 30.47 32.17 -32.54
CA GLY A 61 29.19 32.19 -33.24
C GLY A 61 28.39 33.48 -32.99
N GLU A 62 28.38 33.96 -31.74
CA GLU A 62 27.72 35.22 -31.38
C GLU A 62 28.45 36.44 -31.95
N ALA A 63 29.78 36.43 -31.94
CA ALA A 63 30.58 37.46 -32.59
C ALA A 63 30.33 37.49 -34.11
N ARG A 64 30.23 36.31 -34.76
CA ARG A 64 29.91 36.21 -36.19
C ARG A 64 28.53 36.78 -36.49
N GLN A 65 27.52 36.44 -35.69
CA GLN A 65 26.17 36.97 -35.89
C GLN A 65 26.13 38.49 -35.74
N ALA A 66 26.76 39.04 -34.69
CA ALA A 66 26.83 40.49 -34.50
C ALA A 66 27.59 41.19 -35.64
N TRP A 67 28.67 40.58 -36.13
CA TRP A 67 29.42 41.08 -37.29
C TRP A 67 28.56 41.12 -38.56
N LEU A 68 27.77 40.09 -38.81
CA LEU A 68 26.82 40.05 -39.93
C LEU A 68 25.70 41.09 -39.79
N ASP A 69 25.11 41.19 -38.60
CA ASP A 69 24.01 42.12 -38.32
C ASP A 69 24.46 43.59 -38.46
N CYS A 70 25.74 43.87 -38.22
CA CYS A 70 26.36 45.19 -38.35
C CYS A 70 26.99 45.45 -39.73
N GLY A 71 26.78 44.58 -40.73
CA GLY A 71 27.29 44.79 -42.08
C GLY A 71 28.82 44.75 -42.18
N GLY A 72 29.48 44.08 -41.24
CA GLY A 72 30.92 43.94 -41.17
C GLY A 72 31.66 45.00 -40.33
N ASP A 73 30.98 46.04 -39.84
CA ASP A 73 31.62 47.06 -39.02
C ASP A 73 32.14 46.47 -37.70
N PHE A 74 33.45 46.53 -37.48
CA PHE A 74 34.10 45.94 -36.31
C PHE A 74 33.65 46.58 -34.99
N GLU A 75 33.60 47.92 -34.91
CA GLU A 75 33.27 48.58 -33.66
C GLU A 75 31.80 48.43 -33.30
N GLU A 76 30.92 48.52 -34.29
CA GLU A 76 29.49 48.31 -34.11
C GLU A 76 29.20 46.84 -33.79
N ALA A 77 29.89 45.89 -34.42
CA ALA A 77 29.77 44.47 -34.10
C ALA A 77 30.14 44.19 -32.63
N VAL A 78 31.21 44.79 -32.10
CA VAL A 78 31.54 44.68 -30.67
C VAL A 78 30.42 45.26 -29.80
N ARG A 79 29.90 46.45 -30.13
CA ARG A 79 28.82 47.10 -29.36
C ARG A 79 27.54 46.27 -29.39
N GLU A 80 27.17 45.74 -30.54
CA GLU A 80 25.97 44.93 -30.72
C GLU A 80 26.10 43.56 -30.06
N CYS A 81 27.27 42.93 -30.12
CA CYS A 81 27.53 41.67 -29.43
C CYS A 81 27.33 41.81 -27.91
N VAL A 82 27.93 42.85 -27.31
CA VAL A 82 27.75 43.20 -25.90
C VAL A 82 26.27 43.45 -25.57
N ARG A 83 25.60 44.27 -26.37
CA ARG A 83 24.18 44.64 -26.17
C ARG A 83 23.27 43.41 -26.23
N THR A 84 23.46 42.56 -27.23
CA THR A 84 22.65 41.37 -27.44
C THR A 84 22.91 40.32 -26.35
N ARG A 85 24.15 40.12 -25.93
CA ARG A 85 24.48 39.22 -24.82
C ARG A 85 23.88 39.68 -23.49
N ALA A 86 24.04 40.97 -23.17
CA ALA A 86 23.47 41.57 -21.96
C ALA A 86 21.92 41.49 -21.93
N ARG A 87 21.27 41.70 -23.09
CA ARG A 87 19.82 41.51 -23.22
C ARG A 87 19.40 40.06 -22.91
N LYS A 88 20.09 39.08 -23.49
CA LYS A 88 19.81 37.65 -23.28
C LYS A 88 20.02 37.24 -21.81
N PHE A 89 21.09 37.74 -21.18
CA PHE A 89 21.33 37.55 -19.76
C PHE A 89 20.17 38.10 -18.90
N ARG A 90 19.75 39.34 -19.15
CA ARG A 90 18.62 39.96 -18.43
C ARG A 90 17.30 39.24 -18.66
N GLU A 91 17.08 38.69 -19.84
CA GLU A 91 15.90 37.89 -20.16
C GLU A 91 15.85 36.62 -19.29
N ILE A 92 16.95 35.87 -19.20
CA ILE A 92 17.02 34.67 -18.35
C ILE A 92 16.88 35.03 -16.86
N ARG A 93 17.52 36.13 -16.41
CA ARG A 93 17.37 36.64 -15.04
C ARG A 93 15.92 36.96 -14.69
N ALA A 94 15.18 37.57 -15.63
CA ALA A 94 13.76 37.89 -15.46
C ALA A 94 12.87 36.64 -15.33
N MET A 95 13.31 35.49 -15.83
CA MET A 95 12.63 34.20 -15.64
C MET A 95 12.86 33.58 -14.24
N GLY A 96 13.71 34.19 -13.40
CA GLY A 96 13.94 33.77 -12.01
C GLY A 96 15.27 33.07 -11.75
N PHE A 97 16.14 32.90 -12.76
CA PHE A 97 17.47 32.35 -12.56
C PHE A 97 18.39 33.40 -11.93
N ALA A 98 18.67 33.24 -10.64
CA ALA A 98 19.31 34.28 -9.84
C ALA A 98 20.86 34.21 -9.84
N ASP A 99 21.46 33.07 -10.16
CA ASP A 99 22.91 32.93 -10.16
C ASP A 99 23.51 33.49 -11.45
N GLN A 100 24.32 34.55 -11.33
CA GLN A 100 24.95 35.21 -12.46
C GLN A 100 25.93 34.28 -13.20
N GLN A 101 26.75 33.51 -12.48
CA GLN A 101 27.76 32.66 -13.11
C GLN A 101 27.12 31.50 -13.85
N GLU A 102 26.09 30.88 -13.28
CA GLU A 102 25.35 29.79 -13.95
C GLU A 102 24.69 30.28 -15.24
N VAL A 103 24.07 31.45 -15.24
CA VAL A 103 23.42 32.01 -16.43
C VAL A 103 24.44 32.34 -17.52
N LEU A 104 25.56 32.97 -17.18
CA LEU A 104 26.62 33.28 -18.14
C LEU A 104 27.24 32.02 -18.74
N GLN A 105 27.49 31.01 -17.90
CA GLN A 105 28.02 29.71 -18.33
C GLN A 105 27.03 28.99 -19.25
N ALA A 106 25.74 28.95 -18.90
CA ALA A 106 24.71 28.32 -19.70
C ALA A 106 24.56 29.00 -21.07
N LEU A 107 24.58 30.33 -21.11
CA LEU A 107 24.58 31.09 -22.35
C LEU A 107 25.84 30.82 -23.20
N TYR A 108 27.01 30.63 -22.59
CA TYR A 108 28.25 30.32 -23.33
C TYR A 108 28.22 28.90 -23.91
N MET A 109 27.84 27.90 -23.12
CA MET A 109 27.70 26.51 -23.55
C MET A 109 26.68 26.31 -24.67
N ASN A 110 25.69 27.21 -24.75
CA ASN A 110 24.63 27.15 -25.74
C ASN A 110 24.77 28.17 -26.89
N GLY A 111 25.97 28.76 -27.09
CA GLY A 111 26.21 29.68 -28.21
C GLY A 111 25.32 30.93 -28.19
N GLY A 112 24.92 31.37 -26.99
CA GLY A 112 24.01 32.49 -26.80
C GLY A 112 22.54 32.18 -27.09
N ASP A 113 22.14 30.93 -27.25
CA ASP A 113 20.73 30.56 -27.41
C ASP A 113 20.02 30.57 -26.04
N VAL A 114 19.07 31.48 -25.87
CA VAL A 114 18.31 31.67 -24.63
C VAL A 114 17.49 30.42 -24.29
N ASN A 115 16.83 29.82 -25.27
CA ASN A 115 15.95 28.67 -25.03
C ASN A 115 16.76 27.47 -24.56
N LYS A 116 17.88 27.19 -25.23
CA LYS A 116 18.76 26.07 -24.83
C LYS A 116 19.42 26.31 -23.47
N ALA A 117 19.89 27.54 -23.21
CA ALA A 117 20.44 27.91 -21.91
C ALA A 117 19.42 27.71 -20.77
N VAL A 118 18.16 28.12 -20.97
CA VAL A 118 17.08 27.91 -19.99
C VAL A 118 16.80 26.42 -19.79
N ILE A 119 16.76 25.62 -20.85
CA ILE A 119 16.57 24.16 -20.75
C ILE A 119 17.67 23.52 -19.89
N ASP A 120 18.93 23.91 -20.09
CA ASP A 120 20.06 23.38 -19.33
C ASP A 120 20.01 23.79 -17.86
N LEU A 121 19.69 25.06 -17.56
CA LEU A 121 19.49 25.54 -16.19
C LEU A 121 18.32 24.80 -15.50
N GLN A 122 17.21 24.59 -16.20
CA GLN A 122 16.07 23.83 -15.68
C GLN A 122 16.43 22.36 -15.42
N ARG A 123 17.25 21.74 -16.27
CA ARG A 123 17.69 20.36 -16.08
C ARG A 123 18.45 20.21 -14.76
N GLN A 124 19.35 21.13 -14.45
CA GLN A 124 20.11 21.10 -13.19
C GLN A 124 19.18 21.23 -11.97
N LEU A 125 18.16 22.09 -12.03
CA LEU A 125 17.15 22.23 -10.97
C LEU A 125 16.31 20.96 -10.78
N LEU A 126 16.05 20.22 -11.86
CA LEU A 126 15.22 19.02 -11.85
C LEU A 126 15.99 17.73 -11.56
N GLU A 127 17.33 17.75 -11.63
CA GLU A 127 18.18 16.57 -11.43
C GLU A 127 17.94 15.84 -10.09
N PRO A 128 17.75 16.54 -8.94
CA PRO A 128 17.42 15.87 -7.68
C PRO A 128 16.09 15.12 -7.74
N PHE A 129 15.08 15.69 -8.39
CA PHE A 129 13.77 15.06 -8.56
C PHE A 129 13.86 13.85 -9.49
N HIS A 130 14.58 13.98 -10.60
CA HIS A 130 14.80 12.89 -11.54
C HIS A 130 15.49 11.71 -10.86
N THR A 131 16.55 11.97 -10.09
CA THR A 131 17.26 10.93 -9.32
C THR A 131 16.34 10.25 -8.31
N GLN A 132 15.46 11.02 -7.66
CA GLN A 132 14.58 10.50 -6.61
C GLN A 132 13.43 9.62 -7.15
N ILE A 133 12.95 9.84 -8.38
CA ILE A 133 11.91 9.01 -9.01
C ILE A 133 12.34 7.54 -9.09
N TRP A 134 13.63 7.29 -9.29
CA TRP A 134 14.20 5.94 -9.44
C TRP A 134 14.64 5.31 -8.11
N GLN A 135 14.47 6.01 -6.99
CA GLN A 135 14.75 5.46 -5.66
C GLN A 135 13.47 4.80 -5.11
N GLU A 136 13.52 3.49 -4.84
CA GLU A 136 12.40 2.70 -4.29
C GLU A 136 12.07 3.02 -2.81
N THR A 137 12.64 4.10 -2.26
CA THR A 137 12.39 4.47 -0.87
C THR A 137 11.02 5.12 -0.77
N GLU A 138 10.02 4.39 -0.25
CA GLU A 138 8.79 5.00 0.25
C GLU A 138 9.15 5.94 1.40
N VAL A 139 9.34 7.22 1.08
CA VAL A 139 9.57 8.25 2.10
C VAL A 139 8.24 8.46 2.82
N GLY A 140 8.13 7.94 4.03
CA GLY A 140 6.99 8.17 4.90
C GLY A 140 6.68 9.67 5.03
N ILE A 141 5.40 10.02 5.09
CA ILE A 141 4.96 11.42 5.15
C ILE A 141 5.44 12.03 6.47
N GLN A 142 6.35 13.01 6.37
CA GLN A 142 6.85 13.75 7.52
C GLN A 142 5.87 14.86 7.89
N LEU A 143 5.05 14.60 8.91
CA LEU A 143 4.00 15.51 9.37
C LEU A 143 4.54 16.79 10.07
N ASP A 144 5.83 16.80 10.39
CA ASP A 144 6.50 17.83 11.19
C ASP A 144 7.18 18.90 10.32
N GLN A 145 7.07 18.79 8.99
CA GLN A 145 7.65 19.78 8.09
C GLN A 145 6.94 21.15 8.18
N PRO A 146 7.68 22.26 8.04
CA PRO A 146 7.10 23.60 8.14
C PRO A 146 6.16 23.94 6.97
N ASP A 147 6.40 23.35 5.79
CA ASP A 147 5.56 23.55 4.61
C ASP A 147 4.32 22.65 4.65
N LYS A 148 3.24 23.17 5.26
CA LYS A 148 1.94 22.49 5.33
C LYS A 148 1.40 22.13 3.94
N GLN A 149 1.59 22.98 2.93
CA GLN A 149 1.02 22.71 1.60
C GLN A 149 1.73 21.51 0.94
N ARG A 150 3.04 21.37 1.14
CA ARG A 150 3.78 20.19 0.70
C ARG A 150 3.23 18.91 1.34
N ILE A 151 2.99 18.92 2.65
CA ILE A 151 2.43 17.74 3.35
C ILE A 151 1.04 17.40 2.80
N VAL A 152 0.17 18.41 2.62
CA VAL A 152 -1.18 18.19 2.06
C VAL A 152 -1.12 17.61 0.65
N ARG A 153 -0.22 18.09 -0.21
CA ARG A 153 0.01 17.50 -1.55
C ARG A 153 0.44 16.04 -1.46
N GLN A 154 1.37 15.72 -0.55
CA GLN A 154 1.83 14.35 -0.33
C GLN A 154 0.70 13.44 0.15
N ILE A 155 -0.08 13.86 1.16
CA ILE A 155 -1.23 13.09 1.66
C ILE A 155 -2.25 12.85 0.54
N LEU A 156 -2.59 13.91 -0.21
CA LEU A 156 -3.55 13.84 -1.32
C LEU A 156 -3.11 12.83 -2.39
N ALA A 157 -1.85 12.91 -2.82
CA ALA A 157 -1.30 12.03 -3.85
C ALA A 157 -1.12 10.58 -3.38
N THR A 158 -0.54 10.39 -2.18
CA THR A 158 -0.21 9.06 -1.65
C THR A 158 -1.45 8.23 -1.37
N TYR A 159 -2.48 8.85 -0.78
CA TYR A 159 -3.70 8.14 -0.38
C TYR A 159 -4.86 8.27 -1.37
N ASN A 160 -4.65 8.99 -2.47
CA ASN A 160 -5.65 9.28 -3.49
C ASN A 160 -6.95 9.81 -2.87
N LEU A 161 -6.84 10.91 -2.11
CA LEU A 161 -8.01 11.51 -1.45
C LEU A 161 -8.88 12.26 -2.46
N PRO A 162 -10.21 12.33 -2.26
CA PRO A 162 -11.12 12.96 -3.21
C PRO A 162 -10.95 14.48 -3.38
N SER A 163 -10.39 15.17 -2.39
CA SER A 163 -10.27 16.63 -2.42
C SER A 163 -9.15 17.15 -1.52
N TRP A 164 -8.70 18.37 -1.81
CA TRP A 164 -7.73 19.10 -1.00
C TRP A 164 -8.20 19.29 0.45
N GLY A 165 -9.45 19.71 0.65
CA GLY A 165 -10.01 19.90 2.00
C GLY A 165 -10.01 18.63 2.85
N ARG A 166 -10.18 17.45 2.23
CA ARG A 166 -10.03 16.16 2.93
C ARG A 166 -8.59 15.90 3.34
N ALA A 167 -7.62 16.20 2.49
CA ALA A 167 -6.20 16.07 2.85
C ALA A 167 -5.80 17.04 3.99
N GLU A 168 -6.40 18.24 4.05
CA GLU A 168 -6.23 19.16 5.18
C GLU A 168 -6.83 18.61 6.49
N ILE A 169 -8.01 17.97 6.42
CA ILE A 169 -8.62 17.30 7.59
C ILE A 169 -7.69 16.18 8.10
N VAL A 170 -7.13 15.35 7.21
CA VAL A 170 -6.17 14.31 7.61
C VAL A 170 -4.98 14.93 8.34
N LEU A 171 -4.35 15.96 7.76
CA LEU A 171 -3.21 16.63 8.39
C LEU A 171 -3.58 17.20 9.76
N SER A 172 -4.73 17.86 9.86
CA SER A 172 -5.21 18.45 11.11
C SER A 172 -5.46 17.40 12.19
N LEU A 173 -6.08 16.27 11.85
CA LEU A 173 -6.33 15.18 12.79
C LEU A 173 -5.03 14.49 13.23
N MET A 174 -4.09 14.30 12.30
CA MET A 174 -2.78 13.72 12.63
C MET A 174 -1.97 14.63 13.56
N GLN A 175 -2.04 15.96 13.39
CA GLN A 175 -1.37 16.91 14.29
C GLN A 175 -2.02 16.97 15.68
N GLU A 176 -3.34 16.85 15.76
CA GLU A 176 -4.09 16.85 17.04
C GLU A 176 -3.96 15.53 17.81
N GLY A 177 -3.80 14.41 17.11
CA GLY A 177 -3.83 13.06 17.68
C GLY A 177 -2.58 12.24 17.40
N ARG A 178 -1.38 12.86 17.39
CA ARG A 178 -0.12 12.25 16.92
C ARG A 178 0.17 10.86 17.47
N ASP A 179 -0.21 10.57 18.72
CA ASP A 179 0.08 9.29 19.37
C ASP A 179 -1.10 8.30 19.39
N HIS A 180 -2.28 8.72 18.90
CA HIS A 180 -3.54 7.99 19.11
C HIS A 180 -4.08 7.40 17.81
N PHE A 181 -3.76 8.00 16.67
CA PHE A 181 -4.27 7.60 15.36
C PHE A 181 -3.16 7.24 14.39
N GLN A 182 -3.37 6.18 13.62
CA GLN A 182 -2.54 5.87 12.46
C GLN A 182 -3.09 6.60 11.24
N ILE A 183 -2.20 7.11 10.39
CA ILE A 183 -2.59 7.88 9.20
C ILE A 183 -3.53 7.12 8.28
N HIS A 184 -3.36 5.80 8.14
CA HIS A 184 -4.26 4.96 7.34
C HIS A 184 -5.69 4.96 7.89
N ASP A 185 -5.85 4.85 9.22
CA ASP A 185 -7.17 4.84 9.87
C ASP A 185 -7.87 6.20 9.70
N VAL A 186 -7.12 7.30 9.81
CA VAL A 186 -7.62 8.66 9.57
C VAL A 186 -8.05 8.83 8.11
N VAL A 187 -7.23 8.39 7.17
CA VAL A 187 -7.50 8.46 5.73
C VAL A 187 -8.77 7.72 5.37
N GLU A 188 -8.97 6.51 5.91
CA GLU A 188 -10.17 5.70 5.66
C GLU A 188 -11.43 6.41 6.17
N ALA A 189 -11.40 6.95 7.39
CA ALA A 189 -12.51 7.71 7.95
C ALA A 189 -12.80 9.01 7.17
N VAL A 190 -11.76 9.72 6.74
CA VAL A 190 -11.88 10.95 5.93
C VAL A 190 -12.36 10.65 4.50
N LYS A 191 -12.19 9.42 3.98
CA LYS A 191 -12.80 9.00 2.72
C LYS A 191 -14.31 8.82 2.84
N GLU A 192 -14.81 8.44 4.01
CA GLU A 192 -16.25 8.29 4.25
C GLU A 192 -16.95 9.61 4.61
N SER A 193 -16.28 10.52 5.32
CA SER A 193 -16.89 11.78 5.80
C SER A 193 -15.97 12.99 5.70
N GLN A 194 -16.55 14.19 5.70
CA GLN A 194 -15.84 15.48 5.76
C GLN A 194 -16.06 16.20 7.11
N ASP A 195 -16.91 15.64 7.98
CA ASP A 195 -17.21 16.17 9.31
C ASP A 195 -16.13 15.70 10.30
N LYS A 196 -15.32 16.64 10.78
CA LYS A 196 -14.14 16.36 11.62
C LYS A 196 -14.54 15.78 12.98
N GLU A 197 -15.60 16.28 13.61
CA GLU A 197 -16.11 15.78 14.88
C GLU A 197 -16.70 14.37 14.73
N PHE A 198 -17.37 14.09 13.62
CA PHE A 198 -17.83 12.75 13.29
C PHE A 198 -16.65 11.79 13.07
N ILE A 199 -15.63 12.20 12.30
CA ILE A 199 -14.43 11.39 12.09
C ILE A 199 -13.73 11.07 13.41
N LYS A 200 -13.56 12.04 14.31
CA LYS A 200 -12.97 11.80 15.65
C LYS A 200 -13.73 10.73 16.44
N ARG A 201 -15.06 10.72 16.36
CA ARG A 201 -15.88 9.68 16.99
C ARG A 201 -15.69 8.31 16.34
N MET A 202 -15.55 8.27 15.01
CA MET A 202 -15.26 7.01 14.29
C MET A 202 -13.87 6.45 14.60
N LEU A 203 -12.89 7.29 14.92
CA LEU A 203 -11.53 6.87 15.23
C LEU A 203 -11.38 6.36 16.68
N SER A 204 -12.35 6.63 17.55
CA SER A 204 -12.29 6.35 18.99
C SER A 204 -13.54 5.62 19.49
N LEU A 205 -13.78 4.41 18.99
CA LEU A 205 -14.87 3.53 19.44
C LEU A 205 -14.39 2.59 20.54
N THR A 206 -15.16 2.45 21.61
CA THR A 206 -14.82 1.58 22.74
C THR A 206 -15.19 0.13 22.47
N CYS A 207 -14.23 -0.80 22.58
CA CYS A 207 -14.50 -2.23 22.53
C CYS A 207 -15.24 -2.70 23.80
N LEU A 208 -16.34 -3.45 23.64
CA LEU A 208 -17.12 -3.97 24.79
C LEU A 208 -16.41 -5.04 25.63
N VAL A 209 -15.31 -5.62 25.14
CA VAL A 209 -14.59 -6.71 25.81
C VAL A 209 -13.35 -6.16 26.54
N CYS A 210 -12.43 -5.50 25.84
CA CYS A 210 -11.19 -4.97 26.43
C CYS A 210 -11.26 -3.50 26.85
N LEU A 211 -12.39 -2.81 26.59
CA LEU A 211 -12.64 -1.40 26.95
C LEU A 211 -11.65 -0.40 26.35
N SER A 212 -10.80 -0.84 25.42
CA SER A 212 -9.84 0.01 24.71
C SER A 212 -10.48 0.69 23.49
N LEU A 213 -9.89 1.79 23.04
CA LEU A 213 -10.37 2.60 21.91
C LEU A 213 -9.77 2.12 20.59
N PHE A 214 -10.62 1.95 19.57
CA PHE A 214 -10.22 1.55 18.23
C PHE A 214 -10.96 2.35 17.17
N PRO A 215 -10.35 2.56 15.99
CA PRO A 215 -11.04 3.12 14.85
C PRO A 215 -12.06 2.13 14.27
N ARG A 216 -13.09 2.66 13.60
CA ARG A 216 -14.22 1.90 13.06
C ARG A 216 -13.82 0.75 12.14
N ASN A 217 -12.80 0.95 11.30
CA ASN A 217 -12.27 -0.07 10.40
C ASN A 217 -11.63 -1.27 11.14
N LYS A 218 -11.24 -1.10 12.41
CA LYS A 218 -10.69 -2.14 13.31
C LYS A 218 -11.72 -2.71 14.29
N MET A 219 -12.97 -2.30 14.16
CA MET A 219 -14.09 -2.81 14.95
C MET A 219 -14.94 -3.77 14.12
N GLN A 220 -15.52 -4.76 14.79
CA GLN A 220 -16.41 -5.77 14.22
C GLN A 220 -17.74 -5.71 14.96
N SER A 221 -18.83 -5.55 14.21
CA SER A 221 -20.18 -5.73 14.74
C SER A 221 -20.51 -7.22 14.76
N VAL A 222 -21.00 -7.72 15.89
CA VAL A 222 -21.39 -9.13 16.00
C VAL A 222 -22.74 -9.34 15.34
N THR A 223 -22.85 -10.38 14.51
CA THR A 223 -24.11 -10.77 13.85
C THR A 223 -25.28 -10.81 14.85
N SER A 224 -26.45 -10.32 14.43
CA SER A 224 -27.71 -10.30 15.21
C SER A 224 -27.78 -9.31 16.38
N CYS A 225 -26.81 -8.41 16.56
CA CYS A 225 -26.89 -7.31 17.52
C CYS A 225 -26.06 -6.08 17.09
N GLU A 226 -26.18 -4.98 17.82
CA GLU A 226 -25.42 -3.74 17.56
C GLU A 226 -24.12 -3.65 18.40
N CYS A 227 -23.77 -4.72 19.11
CA CYS A 227 -22.55 -4.78 19.90
C CYS A 227 -21.32 -4.75 18.98
N THR A 228 -20.36 -3.88 19.33
CA THR A 228 -19.10 -3.75 18.61
C THR A 228 -17.92 -4.17 19.49
N VAL A 229 -16.99 -4.91 18.90
CA VAL A 229 -15.79 -5.40 19.55
C VAL A 229 -14.59 -5.20 18.62
N CYS A 230 -13.38 -5.05 19.16
CA CYS A 230 -12.20 -4.99 18.29
C CYS A 230 -11.96 -6.37 17.64
N ARG A 231 -11.24 -6.36 16.50
CA ARG A 231 -10.94 -7.59 15.74
C ARG A 231 -10.24 -8.65 16.60
N ASP A 232 -9.34 -8.26 17.48
CA ASP A 232 -8.59 -9.19 18.33
C ASP A 232 -9.51 -9.88 19.34
N CYS A 233 -10.34 -9.11 20.07
CA CYS A 233 -11.31 -9.66 21.00
C CYS A 233 -12.35 -10.54 20.30
N PHE A 234 -12.79 -10.17 19.08
CA PHE A 234 -13.67 -11.01 18.27
C PHE A 234 -13.00 -12.35 17.95
N LYS A 235 -11.76 -12.32 17.44
CA LYS A 235 -10.99 -13.51 17.09
C LYS A 235 -10.77 -14.41 18.28
N GLU A 236 -10.27 -13.88 19.39
CA GLU A 236 -9.97 -14.64 20.60
C GLU A 236 -11.22 -15.28 21.20
N TYR A 237 -12.31 -14.51 21.31
CA TYR A 237 -13.57 -15.00 21.86
C TYR A 237 -14.12 -16.19 21.05
N PHE A 238 -14.21 -16.05 19.72
CA PHE A 238 -14.74 -17.11 18.88
C PHE A 238 -13.78 -18.28 18.76
N THR A 239 -12.46 -18.04 18.78
CA THR A 239 -11.47 -19.12 18.83
C THR A 239 -11.63 -19.97 20.07
N PHE A 240 -11.72 -19.33 21.25
CA PHE A 240 -11.94 -20.01 22.51
C PHE A 240 -13.28 -20.75 22.53
N THR A 241 -14.36 -20.09 22.09
CA THR A 241 -15.70 -20.67 22.12
C THR A 241 -15.84 -21.85 21.16
N VAL A 242 -15.23 -21.79 19.97
CA VAL A 242 -15.22 -22.92 19.03
C VAL A 242 -14.44 -24.11 19.60
N ARG A 243 -13.30 -23.89 20.25
CA ARG A 243 -12.48 -24.97 20.82
C ARG A 243 -13.15 -25.61 22.03
N GLU A 244 -13.49 -24.80 23.03
CA GLU A 244 -13.83 -25.28 24.37
C GLU A 244 -15.33 -25.47 24.61
N LYS A 245 -16.19 -24.83 23.80
CA LYS A 245 -17.63 -24.81 24.05
C LYS A 245 -18.43 -25.52 22.97
N ASN A 246 -19.71 -25.77 23.29
CA ASN A 246 -20.70 -26.24 22.33
C ASN A 246 -21.04 -25.14 21.32
N ILE A 247 -21.47 -25.53 20.11
CA ILE A 247 -21.90 -24.61 19.06
C ILE A 247 -23.06 -23.69 19.50
N LYS A 248 -23.87 -24.10 20.49
CA LYS A 248 -24.89 -23.26 21.11
C LYS A 248 -24.36 -22.07 21.92
N ASN A 249 -23.06 -22.02 22.20
CA ASN A 249 -22.44 -20.93 22.94
C ASN A 249 -21.76 -19.91 22.03
N LEU A 250 -21.81 -20.10 20.71
CA LEU A 250 -21.34 -19.13 19.73
C LEU A 250 -22.35 -17.99 19.65
N VAL A 251 -22.37 -17.12 20.66
CA VAL A 251 -23.22 -15.93 20.77
C VAL A 251 -22.36 -14.68 20.88
N CYS A 252 -22.97 -13.50 20.92
CA CYS A 252 -22.23 -12.27 21.15
C CYS A 252 -21.59 -12.21 22.55
N PRO A 253 -20.28 -11.87 22.67
CA PRO A 253 -19.60 -11.72 23.95
C PRO A 253 -20.16 -10.59 24.82
N GLY A 254 -20.82 -9.60 24.22
CA GLY A 254 -21.38 -8.45 24.95
C GLY A 254 -22.78 -8.70 25.50
N CYS A 255 -23.70 -9.20 24.67
CA CYS A 255 -25.12 -9.33 25.03
C CYS A 255 -25.67 -10.75 25.04
N SER A 256 -24.84 -11.76 24.72
CA SER A 256 -25.23 -13.18 24.65
C SER A 256 -26.37 -13.48 23.66
N LYS A 257 -26.59 -12.61 22.65
CA LYS A 257 -27.54 -12.82 21.55
C LYS A 257 -26.87 -13.46 20.32
N PRO A 258 -27.63 -14.12 19.42
CA PRO A 258 -29.06 -14.40 19.50
C PRO A 258 -29.38 -15.52 20.50
N ASP A 259 -30.66 -15.67 20.85
CA ASP A 259 -31.13 -16.87 21.55
C ASP A 259 -31.11 -18.05 20.56
N ILE A 260 -30.40 -19.11 20.93
CA ILE A 260 -30.06 -20.24 20.05
C ILE A 260 -31.07 -21.40 20.17
N ASP A 261 -32.24 -21.16 20.75
CA ASP A 261 -33.28 -22.20 20.86
C ASP A 261 -34.30 -22.20 19.69
N ASP A 262 -34.38 -21.15 18.85
CA ASP A 262 -35.21 -21.12 17.64
C ASP A 262 -34.46 -21.63 16.38
N GLU A 263 -34.87 -22.77 15.84
CA GLU A 263 -34.22 -23.41 14.68
C GLU A 263 -34.23 -22.57 13.39
N GLY A 264 -35.24 -21.72 13.18
CA GLY A 264 -35.34 -20.89 11.97
C GLY A 264 -34.32 -19.74 11.97
N GLN A 265 -34.16 -19.09 13.12
CA GLN A 265 -33.21 -17.98 13.29
C GLN A 265 -31.76 -18.45 13.30
N LEU A 266 -31.53 -19.71 13.66
CA LEU A 266 -30.19 -20.28 13.74
C LEU A 266 -29.47 -20.43 12.41
N LEU A 267 -30.18 -20.86 11.36
CA LEU A 267 -29.59 -21.03 10.03
C LEU A 267 -29.13 -19.68 9.47
N VAL A 268 -29.95 -18.64 9.64
CA VAL A 268 -29.63 -17.26 9.21
C VAL A 268 -28.49 -16.67 10.02
N TYR A 269 -28.47 -16.95 11.33
CA TYR A 269 -27.39 -16.53 12.21
C TYR A 269 -26.05 -17.16 11.80
N PHE A 270 -25.99 -18.49 11.68
CA PHE A 270 -24.75 -19.17 11.35
C PHE A 270 -24.27 -18.92 9.92
N SER A 271 -25.16 -18.68 8.95
CA SER A 271 -24.74 -18.30 7.60
C SER A 271 -24.05 -16.94 7.57
N THR A 272 -24.53 -15.98 8.37
CA THR A 272 -23.90 -14.65 8.47
C THR A 272 -22.64 -14.70 9.33
N LEU A 273 -22.66 -15.45 10.44
CA LEU A 273 -21.50 -15.65 11.30
C LEU A 273 -20.37 -16.38 10.56
N ASP A 274 -20.67 -17.35 9.69
CA ASP A 274 -19.68 -18.07 8.87
C ASP A 274 -18.79 -17.11 8.07
N VAL A 275 -19.39 -16.10 7.43
CA VAL A 275 -18.65 -15.09 6.66
C VAL A 275 -17.69 -14.33 7.58
N GLN A 276 -18.18 -13.90 8.76
CA GLN A 276 -17.34 -13.17 9.73
C GLN A 276 -16.20 -14.03 10.30
N LEU A 277 -16.45 -15.32 10.53
CA LEU A 277 -15.45 -16.23 11.09
C LEU A 277 -14.41 -16.68 10.06
N ARG A 278 -14.79 -16.79 8.78
CA ARG A 278 -13.88 -17.20 7.70
C ARG A 278 -12.69 -16.25 7.55
N ASP A 279 -12.95 -14.95 7.62
CA ASP A 279 -11.91 -13.92 7.43
C ASP A 279 -11.10 -13.66 8.71
N CYS A 280 -11.55 -14.19 9.84
CA CYS A 280 -11.02 -13.84 11.17
C CYS A 280 -10.29 -14.99 11.88
N LEU A 281 -10.81 -16.22 11.77
CA LEU A 281 -10.27 -17.38 12.48
C LEU A 281 -9.14 -18.05 11.71
N ASP A 282 -8.22 -18.69 12.44
CA ASP A 282 -7.21 -19.54 11.82
C ASP A 282 -7.87 -20.77 11.18
N VAL A 283 -7.25 -21.29 10.11
CA VAL A 283 -7.81 -22.36 9.26
C VAL A 283 -8.29 -23.58 10.05
N ASP A 284 -7.51 -24.05 11.03
CA ASP A 284 -7.86 -25.22 11.83
C ASP A 284 -9.07 -24.97 12.74
N VAL A 285 -9.20 -23.76 13.27
CA VAL A 285 -10.31 -23.37 14.14
C VAL A 285 -11.59 -23.19 13.31
N TYR A 286 -11.47 -22.60 12.12
CA TYR A 286 -12.58 -22.49 11.18
C TYR A 286 -13.09 -23.86 10.72
N ASN A 287 -12.18 -24.80 10.42
CA ASN A 287 -12.53 -26.18 10.09
C ASN A 287 -13.25 -26.88 11.26
N LEU A 288 -12.83 -26.62 12.50
CA LEU A 288 -13.51 -27.14 13.69
C LEU A 288 -14.92 -26.55 13.84
N PHE A 289 -15.11 -25.25 13.57
CA PHE A 289 -16.44 -24.62 13.55
C PHE A 289 -17.36 -25.31 12.54
N HIS A 290 -16.90 -25.52 11.30
CA HIS A 290 -17.64 -26.24 10.25
C HIS A 290 -17.97 -27.68 10.62
N LYS A 291 -17.00 -28.38 11.21
CA LYS A 291 -17.20 -29.73 11.73
C LYS A 291 -18.32 -29.75 12.76
N LYS A 292 -18.31 -28.84 13.74
CA LYS A 292 -19.36 -28.74 14.78
C LYS A 292 -20.73 -28.40 14.19
N LEU A 293 -20.79 -27.52 13.18
CA LEU A 293 -22.03 -27.15 12.50
C LEU A 293 -22.62 -28.33 11.71
N THR A 294 -21.76 -29.06 11.02
CA THR A 294 -22.13 -30.27 10.27
C THR A 294 -22.62 -31.36 11.23
N GLU A 295 -21.87 -31.65 12.29
CA GLU A 295 -22.25 -32.62 13.32
C GLU A 295 -23.60 -32.28 13.96
N ARG A 296 -23.87 -30.99 14.25
CA ARG A 296 -25.18 -30.56 14.76
C ARG A 296 -26.31 -30.91 13.80
N THR A 297 -26.13 -30.63 12.50
CA THR A 297 -27.14 -30.96 11.48
C THR A 297 -27.34 -32.46 11.36
N LEU A 298 -26.25 -33.23 11.41
CA LEU A 298 -26.28 -34.68 11.33
C LEU A 298 -26.88 -35.35 12.59
N MET A 299 -26.73 -34.76 13.79
CA MET A 299 -27.34 -35.31 15.01
C MET A 299 -28.87 -35.32 14.98
N LYS A 300 -29.52 -34.56 14.10
CA LYS A 300 -30.97 -34.65 13.88
C LYS A 300 -31.38 -35.93 13.15
N ASP A 301 -30.45 -36.56 12.43
CA ASP A 301 -30.71 -37.81 11.72
C ASP A 301 -30.59 -39.00 12.70
N PRO A 302 -31.66 -39.80 12.90
CA PRO A 302 -31.61 -40.97 13.79
C PRO A 302 -30.56 -42.03 13.37
N LYS A 303 -30.15 -42.02 12.10
CA LYS A 303 -29.10 -42.89 11.55
C LYS A 303 -27.69 -42.40 11.86
N PHE A 304 -27.50 -41.18 12.34
CA PHE A 304 -26.18 -40.67 12.72
C PHE A 304 -25.67 -41.33 14.00
N LYS A 305 -24.41 -41.79 13.98
CA LYS A 305 -23.75 -42.47 15.11
C LYS A 305 -22.36 -41.90 15.35
N TRP A 306 -21.96 -41.87 16.62
CA TRP A 306 -20.61 -41.50 17.06
C TRP A 306 -19.75 -42.75 17.27
N CYS A 307 -18.55 -42.75 16.68
CA CYS A 307 -17.56 -43.76 16.96
C CYS A 307 -17.07 -43.65 18.41
N THR A 308 -17.06 -44.77 19.12
CA THR A 308 -16.63 -44.86 20.53
C THR A 308 -15.11 -44.92 20.69
N HIS A 309 -14.37 -45.11 19.58
CA HIS A 309 -12.90 -45.21 19.57
C HIS A 309 -12.20 -43.89 19.23
N CYS A 310 -12.73 -43.12 18.27
CA CYS A 310 -12.05 -41.93 17.74
C CYS A 310 -12.95 -40.69 17.64
N SER A 311 -14.14 -40.73 18.23
CA SER A 311 -15.10 -39.61 18.23
C SER A 311 -15.41 -39.06 16.83
N ASN A 312 -15.45 -39.93 15.81
CA ASN A 312 -15.88 -39.57 14.46
C ASN A 312 -17.38 -39.83 14.28
N GLY A 313 -18.11 -38.87 13.73
CA GLY A 313 -19.53 -38.98 13.41
C GLY A 313 -19.75 -39.49 11.98
N PHE A 314 -20.72 -40.39 11.78
CA PHE A 314 -21.07 -40.91 10.46
C PHE A 314 -22.52 -41.43 10.42
N ILE A 315 -23.11 -41.47 9.22
CA ILE A 315 -24.43 -42.07 9.01
C ILE A 315 -24.27 -43.59 8.88
N TYR A 316 -25.06 -44.34 9.65
CA TYR A 316 -25.12 -45.79 9.59
C TYR A 316 -26.51 -46.23 9.15
N ASP A 317 -26.61 -46.78 7.94
CA ASP A 317 -27.86 -47.27 7.35
C ASP A 317 -27.98 -48.81 7.40
N GLY A 318 -27.15 -49.45 8.21
CA GLY A 318 -27.18 -50.90 8.40
C GLY A 318 -28.18 -51.31 9.47
N ASN A 319 -28.74 -52.51 9.34
CA ASN A 319 -29.62 -53.11 10.35
C ASN A 319 -28.87 -54.02 11.35
N GLN A 320 -27.54 -54.10 11.25
CA GLN A 320 -26.74 -54.96 12.11
C GLN A 320 -26.35 -54.23 13.40
N SER A 321 -26.27 -54.95 14.52
CA SER A 321 -25.78 -54.40 15.78
C SER A 321 -24.31 -54.00 15.71
N LYS A 322 -23.52 -54.65 14.85
CA LYS A 322 -22.12 -54.32 14.59
C LYS A 322 -22.00 -53.12 13.66
N VAL A 323 -21.34 -52.07 14.13
CA VAL A 323 -20.99 -50.90 13.34
C VAL A 323 -19.47 -50.81 13.21
N THR A 324 -18.97 -50.44 12.03
CA THR A 324 -17.53 -50.22 11.80
C THR A 324 -17.28 -48.77 11.42
N CYS A 325 -16.41 -48.09 12.17
CA CYS A 325 -16.10 -46.70 11.90
C CYS A 325 -15.37 -46.54 10.56
N PRO A 326 -15.81 -45.65 9.65
CA PRO A 326 -15.12 -45.44 8.38
C PRO A 326 -13.71 -44.85 8.55
N GLN A 327 -13.45 -44.12 9.65
CA GLN A 327 -12.18 -43.44 9.92
C GLN A 327 -11.16 -44.37 10.59
N CYS A 328 -11.41 -44.83 11.82
CA CYS A 328 -10.43 -45.64 12.57
C CYS A 328 -10.53 -47.16 12.31
N LYS A 329 -11.54 -47.59 11.55
CA LYS A 329 -11.87 -49.02 11.30
C LYS A 329 -12.20 -49.83 12.55
N GLY A 330 -12.25 -49.21 13.74
CA GLY A 330 -12.72 -49.85 14.96
C GLY A 330 -14.21 -50.19 14.87
N SER A 331 -14.56 -51.40 15.28
CA SER A 331 -15.95 -51.86 15.35
C SER A 331 -16.51 -51.71 16.77
N PHE A 332 -17.81 -51.42 16.88
CA PHE A 332 -18.53 -51.29 18.16
C PHE A 332 -20.01 -51.64 17.98
N CYS A 333 -20.70 -51.92 19.09
CA CYS A 333 -22.15 -52.18 19.07
C CYS A 333 -22.94 -50.86 19.01
N VAL A 334 -23.95 -50.79 18.12
CA VAL A 334 -24.78 -49.59 17.94
C VAL A 334 -25.61 -49.23 19.18
N GLU A 335 -26.00 -50.23 19.97
CA GLU A 335 -26.87 -50.05 21.14
C GLU A 335 -26.06 -49.82 22.42
N CYS A 336 -25.22 -50.78 22.81
CA CYS A 336 -24.47 -50.70 24.06
C CYS A 336 -23.19 -49.87 23.98
N LYS A 337 -22.79 -49.42 22.77
CA LYS A 337 -21.60 -48.59 22.50
C LYS A 337 -20.26 -49.21 22.93
N ARG A 338 -20.22 -50.51 23.25
CA ARG A 338 -18.98 -51.24 23.60
C ARG A 338 -18.20 -51.64 22.34
N PRO A 339 -16.86 -51.77 22.43
CA PRO A 339 -16.06 -52.38 21.36
C PRO A 339 -16.63 -53.74 20.94
N TRP A 340 -16.65 -53.99 19.63
CA TRP A 340 -17.28 -55.20 19.09
C TRP A 340 -16.36 -56.41 19.23
N GLU A 341 -16.90 -57.51 19.74
CA GLU A 341 -16.23 -58.81 19.81
C GLU A 341 -17.07 -59.87 19.11
N SER A 342 -16.42 -60.93 18.60
CA SER A 342 -17.11 -62.05 17.93
C SER A 342 -18.21 -62.67 18.79
N GLN A 343 -18.04 -62.66 20.11
CA GLN A 343 -18.95 -63.22 21.10
C GLN A 343 -20.23 -62.38 21.25
N HIS A 344 -20.23 -61.12 20.82
CA HIS A 344 -21.44 -60.29 20.78
C HIS A 344 -22.34 -60.64 19.56
N GLN A 345 -21.83 -61.43 18.61
CA GLN A 345 -22.61 -61.79 17.43
C GLN A 345 -23.80 -62.69 17.79
N GLY A 346 -25.01 -62.26 17.44
CA GLY A 346 -26.22 -63.08 17.59
C GLY A 346 -26.79 -63.16 19.00
N ILE A 347 -26.25 -62.39 19.95
CA ILE A 347 -26.76 -62.27 21.33
C ILE A 347 -27.10 -60.82 21.68
N THR A 348 -27.96 -60.62 22.67
CA THR A 348 -28.37 -59.29 23.14
C THR A 348 -27.24 -58.57 23.90
N CYS A 349 -27.37 -57.25 24.05
CA CYS A 349 -26.42 -56.44 24.82
C CYS A 349 -26.31 -56.88 26.29
N GLU A 350 -27.42 -57.33 26.88
CA GLU A 350 -27.45 -57.83 28.27
C GLU A 350 -26.73 -59.18 28.40
N GLU A 351 -27.00 -60.12 27.47
CA GLU A 351 -26.33 -61.42 27.44
C GLU A 351 -24.82 -61.27 27.23
N PHE A 352 -24.40 -60.37 26.33
CA PHE A 352 -22.98 -60.08 26.14
C PHE A 352 -22.34 -59.47 27.39
N GLN A 353 -23.05 -58.60 28.11
CA GLN A 353 -22.56 -58.03 29.36
C GLN A 353 -22.48 -59.09 30.49
N ASN A 354 -23.41 -60.03 30.55
CA ASN A 354 -23.36 -61.16 31.48
C ASN A 354 -22.18 -62.08 31.16
N TRP A 355 -22.02 -62.44 29.88
CA TRP A 355 -20.87 -63.21 29.42
C TRP A 355 -19.55 -62.53 29.77
N LYS A 356 -19.45 -61.21 29.59
CA LYS A 356 -18.26 -60.44 30.00
C LYS A 356 -17.99 -60.52 31.50
N ARG A 357 -19.02 -60.36 32.35
CA ARG A 357 -18.88 -60.49 33.80
C ARG A 357 -18.44 -61.89 34.22
N GLU A 358 -19.04 -62.91 33.62
CA GLU A 358 -18.73 -64.30 33.91
C GLU A 358 -17.34 -64.72 33.40
N ASN A 359 -16.75 -64.04 32.42
CA ASN A 359 -15.48 -64.41 31.82
C ASN A 359 -14.35 -63.39 32.08
N ASP A 360 -14.60 -62.38 32.93
CA ASP A 360 -13.58 -61.42 33.36
C ASP A 360 -12.74 -62.03 34.51
N PRO A 361 -11.43 -62.25 34.30
CA PRO A 361 -10.56 -62.88 35.30
C PRO A 361 -10.50 -62.11 36.63
N GLU A 362 -10.60 -60.78 36.62
CA GLU A 362 -10.58 -59.98 37.85
C GLU A 362 -11.91 -60.08 38.61
N TYR A 363 -13.02 -60.12 37.89
CA TYR A 363 -14.36 -60.30 38.47
C TYR A 363 -14.53 -61.72 39.02
N GLN A 364 -14.03 -62.74 38.32
CA GLN A 364 -13.97 -64.11 38.82
C GLN A 364 -13.03 -64.25 40.03
N ALA A 365 -11.90 -63.53 40.07
CA ALA A 365 -10.97 -63.53 41.19
C ALA A 365 -11.55 -62.86 42.46
N GLN A 366 -12.47 -61.90 42.31
CA GLN A 366 -13.22 -61.31 43.43
C GLN A 366 -14.30 -62.24 44.00
N GLY A 367 -14.72 -63.28 43.27
CA GLY A 367 -15.56 -64.37 43.76
C GLY A 367 -16.78 -63.94 44.60
N LEU A 368 -17.02 -64.63 45.72
CA LEU A 368 -18.14 -64.40 46.65
C LEU A 368 -18.26 -62.96 47.19
N ALA A 369 -17.19 -62.15 47.13
CA ALA A 369 -17.22 -60.77 47.63
C ALA A 369 -18.04 -59.83 46.73
N ALA A 370 -18.08 -60.06 45.42
CA ALA A 370 -18.96 -59.31 44.51
C ALA A 370 -20.44 -59.72 44.68
N TYR A 371 -20.70 -61.01 44.86
CA TYR A 371 -22.05 -61.57 45.09
C TYR A 371 -22.66 -61.09 46.42
N LEU A 372 -21.86 -60.98 47.49
CA LEU A 372 -22.28 -60.43 48.79
C LEU A 372 -22.52 -58.92 48.75
N LYS A 373 -21.98 -58.20 47.75
CA LYS A 373 -22.16 -56.76 47.57
C LYS A 373 -23.37 -56.42 46.71
N GLU A 374 -23.68 -57.25 45.72
CA GLU A 374 -24.90 -57.14 44.91
C GLU A 374 -26.15 -57.68 45.63
N ASN A 375 -26.01 -58.65 46.54
CA ASN A 375 -27.10 -59.25 47.32
C ASN A 375 -27.03 -58.97 48.84
N GLY A 376 -26.21 -58.01 49.25
CA GLY A 376 -26.13 -57.56 50.64
C GLY A 376 -27.34 -56.70 51.01
N ILE A 377 -27.85 -56.85 52.24
CA ILE A 377 -28.95 -56.06 52.82
C ILE A 377 -28.61 -54.57 52.82
#